data_AF-A0A8C5ZRT6-F1
#
_entry.id   AF-A0A8C5ZRT6-F1
#
_cell.length_a   1.000
_cell.length_b   1.000
_cell.length_c   1.000
_cell.angle_alpha   90.00
_cell.angle_beta   90.00
_cell.angle_gamma   90.00
#
_symmetry.space_group_name_H-M   'P 1'
#
loop_
_entity.id
_entity.type
_entity.pdbx_description
1 polymer ?
#
loop_
_entity_poly.entity_id
_entity_poly.type
_entity_poly.pdbx_seq_one_letter_code
_entity_poly.pdbx_strand_id
1 'polypeptide(L)'
;APHCRKKGKGYLYLIFFPVAQHLYCHKGVYMDIEDDPAHTFNWTTEKVETCDNGELCQESVLMITAGDKTAVLATKGCFAQLMEAMTFVQHTPSPGLTAVSYSSYCEDPLCNSGWDMSLNCPSLPAVETTSMTATLHCPTCIAVGTCLSAPSLPCPNGTNRCYQGKVELSGGSMESSVEVKGCTSIIGCRLMARISSIGPMAVKEVCPHQSVYQSRKTESGATWLLVSVWCLALLLPTLLQSLIHFS
;
A
#
# COMPACT_ATOMS: atom_id res chain seq x y z
N ALA A 1 -67.11 -36.65 50.27
CA ALA A 1 -65.74 -36.93 49.79
C ALA A 1 -64.97 -35.62 49.69
N PRO A 2 -63.85 -35.44 50.40
CA PRO A 2 -63.17 -34.15 50.52
C PRO A 2 -62.08 -33.93 49.46
N HIS A 3 -61.97 -32.66 49.06
CA HIS A 3 -60.84 -31.89 48.56
C HIS A 3 -59.64 -32.56 47.85
N CYS A 4 -59.50 -32.17 46.58
CA CYS A 4 -58.29 -32.24 45.78
C CYS A 4 -57.20 -31.28 46.34
N ARG A 5 -55.97 -31.79 46.60
CA ARG A 5 -54.76 -30.98 46.79
C ARG A 5 -53.64 -31.56 45.93
N LYS A 6 -53.44 -30.99 44.74
CA LYS A 6 -52.21 -31.19 43.95
C LYS A 6 -51.11 -30.32 44.56
N LYS A 7 -50.09 -30.95 45.16
CA LYS A 7 -48.84 -30.28 45.57
C LYS A 7 -48.04 -29.95 44.31
N GLY A 8 -48.03 -28.69 43.90
CA GLY A 8 -47.11 -28.19 42.88
C GLY A 8 -45.70 -28.18 43.44
N LYS A 9 -44.80 -28.98 42.87
CA LYS A 9 -43.36 -28.86 43.09
C LYS A 9 -42.88 -27.67 42.27
N GLY A 10 -42.55 -26.57 42.92
CA GLY A 10 -41.87 -25.44 42.28
C GLY A 10 -40.46 -25.88 41.87
N TYR A 11 -40.22 -26.01 40.57
CA TYR A 11 -38.87 -26.09 40.03
C TYR A 11 -38.31 -24.67 39.99
N LEU A 12 -37.31 -24.40 40.83
CA LEU A 12 -36.53 -23.18 40.77
C LEU A 12 -35.60 -23.30 39.55
N TYR A 13 -36.01 -22.71 38.42
CA TYR A 13 -35.12 -22.53 37.27
C TYR A 13 -34.08 -21.47 37.63
N LEU A 14 -32.85 -21.90 37.88
CA LEU A 14 -31.70 -21.00 37.89
C LEU A 14 -31.47 -20.52 36.46
N ILE A 15 -31.93 -19.31 36.17
CA ILE A 15 -31.60 -18.61 34.92
C ILE A 15 -30.12 -18.22 35.04
N PHE A 16 -29.24 -19.01 34.44
CA PHE A 16 -27.88 -18.59 34.15
C PHE A 16 -27.96 -17.50 33.07
N PHE A 17 -27.86 -16.24 33.49
CA PHE A 17 -27.49 -15.19 32.55
C PHE A 17 -26.03 -15.41 32.17
N PRO A 18 -25.69 -15.62 30.88
CA PRO A 18 -24.30 -15.63 30.47
C PRO A 18 -23.72 -14.27 30.87
N VAL A 19 -22.66 -14.28 31.68
CA VAL A 19 -21.87 -13.07 31.91
C VAL A 19 -21.36 -12.66 30.53
N ALA A 20 -21.72 -11.46 30.08
CA ALA A 20 -21.16 -10.89 28.86
C ALA A 20 -19.64 -10.74 29.08
N GLN A 21 -18.86 -11.70 28.59
CA GLN A 21 -17.41 -11.56 28.54
C GLN A 21 -17.11 -10.53 27.45
N HIS A 22 -16.72 -9.35 27.89
CA HIS A 22 -16.26 -8.31 26.98
C HIS A 22 -14.85 -8.69 26.54
N LEU A 23 -14.59 -8.65 25.23
CA LEU A 23 -13.26 -8.84 24.68
C LEU A 23 -12.43 -7.58 24.93
N TYR A 24 -11.17 -7.78 25.34
CA TYR A 24 -10.20 -6.70 25.54
C TYR A 24 -9.03 -6.91 24.61
N CYS A 25 -8.59 -5.86 23.92
CA CYS A 25 -7.49 -5.94 22.98
C CYS A 25 -6.46 -4.85 23.26
N HIS A 26 -5.19 -5.14 22.97
CA HIS A 26 -4.17 -4.10 22.93
C HIS A 26 -4.54 -3.07 21.86
N LYS A 27 -4.37 -1.79 22.18
CA LYS A 27 -4.66 -0.66 21.30
C LYS A 27 -3.39 0.15 21.06
N GLY A 28 -3.13 0.53 19.83
CA GLY A 28 -2.02 1.42 19.55
C GLY A 28 -1.81 1.66 18.07
N VAL A 29 -1.16 2.78 17.78
CA VAL A 29 -0.69 3.12 16.44
C VAL A 29 0.76 3.51 16.57
N TYR A 30 1.59 3.03 15.67
CA TYR A 30 3.01 3.34 15.58
C TYR A 30 3.33 3.69 14.13
N MET A 31 4.12 4.76 13.96
CA MET A 31 4.63 5.18 12.66
C MET A 31 6.01 5.82 12.87
N ASP A 32 7.04 5.25 12.27
CA ASP A 32 8.38 5.85 12.29
C ASP A 32 9.25 5.34 11.13
N ILE A 33 10.42 5.95 10.98
CA ILE A 33 11.50 5.47 10.12
C ILE A 33 12.56 4.80 10.98
N GLU A 34 12.78 3.52 10.74
CA GLU A 34 13.72 2.66 11.45
C GLU A 34 14.91 2.31 10.57
N ASP A 35 16.09 2.23 11.18
CA ASP A 35 17.33 1.82 10.50
C ASP A 35 17.40 0.29 10.39
N ASP A 36 17.00 -0.39 11.46
CA ASP A 36 17.07 -1.84 11.57
C ASP A 36 15.87 -2.39 12.36
N PRO A 37 14.67 -2.37 11.76
CA PRO A 37 13.46 -2.79 12.47
C PRO A 37 13.50 -4.27 12.88
N ALA A 38 14.39 -5.10 12.31
CA ALA A 38 14.53 -6.48 12.75
C ALA A 38 15.06 -6.60 14.17
N HIS A 39 15.76 -5.57 14.64
CA HIS A 39 16.39 -5.55 15.96
C HIS A 39 15.85 -4.43 16.86
N THR A 40 15.38 -3.30 16.30
CA THR A 40 14.92 -2.13 17.06
C THR A 40 13.41 -2.11 17.29
N PHE A 41 12.63 -2.63 16.36
CA PHE A 41 11.18 -2.49 16.40
C PHE A 41 10.54 -3.48 17.38
N ASN A 42 10.16 -2.96 18.56
CA ASN A 42 9.38 -3.69 19.56
C ASN A 42 7.96 -3.15 19.59
N TRP A 43 6.99 -4.00 19.23
CA TRP A 43 5.60 -3.58 19.13
C TRP A 43 4.73 -4.03 20.30
N THR A 44 5.01 -3.42 21.45
CA THR A 44 4.25 -3.55 22.68
C THR A 44 3.47 -2.27 22.97
N THR A 45 2.33 -2.38 23.67
CA THR A 45 1.53 -1.23 24.10
C THR A 45 0.83 -1.54 25.41
N GLU A 46 0.85 -0.58 26.33
CA GLU A 46 0.14 -0.67 27.61
C GLU A 46 -1.35 -0.33 27.48
N LYS A 47 -1.74 0.30 26.36
CA LYS A 47 -3.12 0.69 26.13
C LYS A 47 -3.95 -0.51 25.73
N VAL A 48 -5.15 -0.59 26.31
CA VAL A 48 -6.15 -1.61 26.06
C VAL A 48 -7.48 -0.93 25.73
N GLU A 49 -8.28 -1.55 24.88
CA GLU A 49 -9.66 -1.16 24.63
C GLU A 49 -10.62 -2.33 24.79
N THR A 50 -11.88 -2.01 25.02
CA THR A 50 -12.98 -2.98 25.08
C THR A 50 -13.67 -3.01 23.73
N CYS A 51 -13.84 -4.21 23.17
CA CYS A 51 -14.43 -4.39 21.85
C CYS A 51 -15.95 -4.51 21.90
N ASP A 52 -16.58 -4.17 20.77
CA ASP A 52 -17.99 -4.42 20.54
C ASP A 52 -18.25 -5.93 20.33
N ASN A 53 -19.50 -6.34 20.49
CA ASN A 53 -19.89 -7.74 20.35
C ASN A 53 -19.59 -8.26 18.93
N GLY A 54 -18.81 -9.33 18.84
CA GLY A 54 -18.47 -9.98 17.58
C GLY A 54 -17.24 -9.39 16.86
N GLU A 55 -16.54 -8.45 17.48
CA GLU A 55 -15.22 -8.01 17.03
C GLU A 55 -14.12 -8.94 17.56
N LEU A 56 -12.97 -8.91 16.88
CA LEU A 56 -11.75 -9.63 17.24
C LEU A 56 -10.63 -8.64 17.59
N CYS A 57 -9.61 -9.11 18.29
CA CYS A 57 -8.36 -8.38 18.41
C CYS A 57 -7.58 -8.48 17.11
N GLN A 58 -6.98 -7.39 16.67
CA GLN A 58 -6.09 -7.40 15.51
C GLN A 58 -4.75 -6.70 15.81
N GLU A 59 -3.69 -7.15 15.15
CA GLU A 59 -2.43 -6.43 14.98
C GLU A 59 -1.92 -6.53 13.54
N SER A 60 -1.60 -5.40 12.93
CA SER A 60 -1.10 -5.31 11.56
C SER A 60 0.10 -4.38 11.39
N VAL A 61 1.14 -4.85 10.69
CA VAL A 61 2.34 -4.07 10.35
C VAL A 61 2.51 -3.98 8.84
N LEU A 62 2.92 -2.81 8.37
CA LEU A 62 3.47 -2.58 7.04
C LEU A 62 4.91 -2.07 7.20
N MET A 63 5.83 -2.66 6.45
CA MET A 63 7.20 -2.20 6.33
C MET A 63 7.52 -1.93 4.88
N ILE A 64 8.10 -0.76 4.61
CA ILE A 64 8.58 -0.36 3.30
C ILE A 64 10.03 0.06 3.46
N THR A 65 10.95 -0.50 2.68
CA THR A 65 12.37 -0.17 2.76
C THR A 65 12.84 0.52 1.49
N ALA A 66 13.63 1.58 1.66
CA ALA A 66 14.32 2.26 0.57
C ALA A 66 15.75 2.60 1.00
N GLY A 67 16.74 1.98 0.36
CA GLY A 67 18.13 2.10 0.80
C GLY A 67 18.34 1.40 2.13
N ASP A 68 18.88 2.11 3.10
CA ASP A 68 19.20 1.66 4.46
C ASP A 68 18.15 2.04 5.50
N LYS A 69 16.99 2.58 5.08
CA LYS A 69 15.90 3.03 5.95
C LYS A 69 14.62 2.28 5.67
N THR A 70 13.84 2.01 6.71
CA THR A 70 12.55 1.32 6.64
C THR A 70 11.46 2.13 7.34
N ALA A 71 10.40 2.49 6.62
CA ALA A 71 9.18 2.98 7.25
C ALA A 71 8.43 1.82 7.86
N VAL A 72 8.08 1.92 9.14
CA VAL A 72 7.28 0.94 9.87
C VAL A 72 5.98 1.60 10.30
N LEU A 73 4.85 1.02 9.86
CA LEU A 73 3.51 1.47 10.23
C LEU A 73 2.75 0.31 10.82
N ALA A 74 2.24 0.50 12.04
CA ALA A 74 1.69 -0.59 12.82
C ALA A 74 0.41 -0.13 13.55
N THR A 75 -0.63 -0.96 13.53
CA THR A 75 -1.89 -0.71 14.27
C THR A 75 -2.40 -1.94 15.05
N LYS A 76 -2.79 -1.74 16.31
CA LYS A 76 -3.46 -2.72 17.18
C LYS A 76 -4.82 -2.18 17.61
N GLY A 77 -5.82 -3.05 17.67
CA GLY A 77 -7.12 -2.71 18.22
C GLY A 77 -8.20 -3.76 17.94
N CYS A 78 -9.44 -3.40 18.24
CA CYS A 78 -10.63 -4.17 17.87
C CYS A 78 -10.96 -4.00 16.38
N PHE A 79 -11.41 -5.07 15.73
CA PHE A 79 -11.87 -5.02 14.35
C PHE A 79 -12.94 -6.06 14.06
N ALA A 80 -13.96 -5.67 13.28
CA ALA A 80 -15.02 -6.55 12.83
C ALA A 80 -14.50 -7.52 11.74
N GLN A 81 -14.10 -8.72 12.16
CA GLN A 81 -13.64 -9.82 11.31
C GLN A 81 -14.38 -11.11 11.70
N LEU A 82 -14.70 -11.96 10.71
CA LEU A 82 -15.52 -13.15 10.94
C LEU A 82 -14.80 -14.31 11.63
N MET A 83 -13.49 -14.39 11.50
CA MET A 83 -12.67 -15.51 11.98
C MET A 83 -11.23 -15.09 12.21
N GLU A 84 -10.57 -15.80 13.11
CA GLU A 84 -9.12 -15.72 13.28
C GLU A 84 -8.40 -15.99 11.97
N ALA A 85 -7.38 -15.19 11.69
CA ALA A 85 -6.58 -15.32 10.50
C ALA A 85 -5.22 -14.67 10.73
N MET A 86 -4.19 -15.24 10.13
CA MET A 86 -2.87 -14.65 10.05
C MET A 86 -2.48 -14.55 8.58
N THR A 87 -1.96 -13.39 8.17
CA THR A 87 -1.58 -13.12 6.79
C THR A 87 -0.23 -12.41 6.78
N PHE A 88 0.70 -12.97 6.02
CA PHE A 88 1.96 -12.32 5.66
C PHE A 88 1.99 -12.12 4.14
N VAL A 89 2.37 -10.93 3.70
CA VAL A 89 2.44 -10.58 2.28
C VAL A 89 3.77 -9.90 1.99
N GLN A 90 4.51 -10.46 1.04
CA GLN A 90 5.61 -9.76 0.40
C GLN A 90 5.06 -9.02 -0.83
N HIS A 91 4.80 -7.72 -0.69
CA HIS A 91 4.27 -6.87 -1.77
C HIS A 91 5.33 -6.63 -2.84
N THR A 92 6.56 -6.32 -2.39
CA THR A 92 7.71 -6.09 -3.26
C THR A 92 8.93 -6.83 -2.72
N PRO A 93 9.50 -7.78 -3.48
CA PRO A 93 10.74 -8.45 -3.11
C PRO A 93 11.97 -7.61 -3.46
N SER A 94 13.08 -7.91 -2.78
CA SER A 94 14.42 -7.42 -3.15
C SER A 94 14.80 -7.86 -4.57
N PRO A 95 15.70 -7.14 -5.28
CA PRO A 95 16.54 -6.03 -4.83
C PRO A 95 15.94 -4.63 -5.10
N GLY A 96 16.42 -3.62 -4.37
CA GLY A 96 15.96 -2.23 -4.46
C GLY A 96 14.98 -1.88 -3.35
N LEU A 97 13.85 -1.29 -3.71
CA LEU A 97 12.72 -1.12 -2.80
C LEU A 97 12.20 -2.49 -2.37
N THR A 98 11.77 -2.60 -1.10
CA THR A 98 11.03 -3.76 -0.61
C THR A 98 9.79 -3.29 0.15
N ALA A 99 8.76 -4.13 0.19
CA ALA A 99 7.56 -3.87 0.96
C ALA A 99 6.96 -5.19 1.44
N VAL A 100 6.72 -5.30 2.75
CA VAL A 100 6.11 -6.48 3.40
C VAL A 100 5.04 -6.05 4.37
N SER A 101 4.01 -6.87 4.56
CA SER A 101 3.03 -6.64 5.60
C SER A 101 2.63 -7.92 6.32
N TYR A 102 2.15 -7.72 7.53
CA TYR A 102 1.62 -8.75 8.40
C TYR A 102 0.29 -8.28 8.98
N SER A 103 -0.65 -9.21 9.15
CA SER A 103 -1.90 -8.99 9.86
C SER A 103 -2.28 -10.25 10.61
N SER A 104 -2.71 -10.10 11.85
CA SER A 104 -3.21 -11.19 12.69
C SER A 104 -4.51 -10.78 13.36
N TYR A 105 -5.46 -11.72 13.42
CA TYR A 105 -6.75 -11.60 14.07
C TYR A 105 -6.93 -12.77 15.03
N CYS A 106 -7.35 -12.49 16.26
CA CYS A 106 -7.50 -13.49 17.31
C CYS A 106 -8.65 -13.12 18.28
N GLU A 107 -9.26 -14.12 18.90
CA GLU A 107 -10.49 -13.95 19.72
C GLU A 107 -10.25 -13.97 21.23
N ASP A 108 -9.05 -14.34 21.68
CA ASP A 108 -8.70 -14.38 23.10
C ASP A 108 -8.40 -12.97 23.65
N PRO A 109 -8.72 -12.67 24.92
CA PRO A 109 -8.37 -11.38 25.52
C PRO A 109 -6.86 -11.10 25.45
N LEU A 110 -6.49 -9.92 24.96
CA LEU A 110 -5.11 -9.43 24.84
C LEU A 110 -4.20 -10.30 23.96
N CYS A 111 -4.77 -11.12 23.07
CA CYS A 111 -4.03 -12.03 22.21
C CYS A 111 -3.16 -11.32 21.16
N ASN A 112 -3.47 -10.07 20.80
CA ASN A 112 -2.73 -9.26 19.83
C ASN A 112 -1.44 -8.66 20.43
N SER A 113 -0.61 -9.53 21.00
CA SER A 113 0.67 -9.24 21.65
C SER A 113 1.86 -9.82 20.86
N GLY A 114 1.61 -10.45 19.70
CA GLY A 114 2.50 -11.42 19.06
C GLY A 114 3.34 -10.89 17.89
N TRP A 115 3.58 -9.59 17.79
CA TRP A 115 4.55 -9.09 16.81
C TRP A 115 5.98 -9.43 17.23
N ASP A 116 6.56 -10.41 16.55
CA ASP A 116 7.98 -10.71 16.58
C ASP A 116 8.50 -10.78 15.13
N MET A 117 9.42 -9.88 14.77
CA MET A 117 9.99 -9.86 13.42
C MET A 117 10.65 -11.21 13.06
N SER A 118 11.34 -11.83 14.03
CA SER A 118 12.11 -13.06 13.80
C SER A 118 11.23 -14.28 13.53
N LEU A 119 10.00 -14.27 14.05
CA LEU A 119 9.00 -15.33 13.86
C LEU A 119 8.05 -15.04 12.69
N ASN A 120 7.77 -13.76 12.42
CA ASN A 120 6.65 -13.35 11.56
C ASN A 120 7.09 -12.77 10.20
N CYS A 121 8.37 -12.43 10.02
CA CYS A 121 8.94 -12.04 8.74
C CYS A 121 10.07 -13.01 8.36
N PRO A 122 9.89 -13.85 7.33
CA PRO A 122 11.00 -14.59 6.75
C PRO A 122 12.08 -13.57 6.36
N SER A 123 13.26 -13.71 6.96
CA SER A 123 14.42 -12.82 6.88
C SER A 123 14.41 -11.94 5.63
N LEU A 124 14.25 -10.62 5.82
CA LEU A 124 14.50 -9.65 4.76
C LEU A 124 15.93 -9.90 4.24
N PRO A 125 16.10 -10.27 2.96
CA PRO A 125 17.41 -10.64 2.46
C PRO A 125 18.36 -9.46 2.63
N ALA A 126 19.57 -9.78 3.11
CA ALA A 126 20.64 -8.82 3.31
C ALA A 126 20.90 -8.02 2.03
N VAL A 127 21.19 -6.73 2.18
CA VAL A 127 21.60 -5.86 1.08
C VAL A 127 22.86 -6.44 0.46
N GLU A 128 22.75 -7.03 -0.72
CA GLU A 128 23.92 -7.51 -1.47
C GLU A 128 24.74 -6.31 -1.95
N THR A 129 25.80 -5.99 -1.21
CA THR A 129 26.83 -5.03 -1.62
C THR A 129 27.78 -5.69 -2.62
N THR A 130 27.34 -5.90 -3.86
CA THR A 130 28.25 -6.32 -4.93
C THR A 130 28.78 -5.09 -5.66
N SER A 131 30.07 -4.81 -5.45
CA SER A 131 30.86 -3.77 -6.11
C SER A 131 31.05 -4.09 -7.60
N MET A 132 30.08 -3.70 -8.42
CA MET A 132 30.27 -3.41 -9.84
C MET A 132 29.78 -2.00 -10.14
N THR A 133 30.28 -1.40 -11.23
CA THR A 133 29.87 -0.06 -11.69
C THR A 133 28.36 -0.04 -11.94
N ALA A 134 27.59 0.46 -10.98
CA ALA A 134 26.14 0.63 -11.12
C ALA A 134 25.88 1.62 -12.26
N THR A 135 25.19 1.18 -13.31
CA THR A 135 24.83 2.02 -14.45
C THR A 135 23.58 2.85 -14.19
N LEU A 136 22.74 2.40 -13.26
CA LEU A 136 21.53 3.07 -12.84
C LEU A 136 21.73 3.72 -11.47
N HIS A 137 21.39 5.00 -11.38
CA HIS A 137 21.25 5.71 -10.12
C HIS A 137 19.83 6.24 -10.01
N CYS A 138 19.24 6.16 -8.81
CA CYS A 138 17.90 6.64 -8.55
C CYS A 138 17.86 7.58 -7.34
N PRO A 139 17.00 8.61 -7.34
CA PRO A 139 16.64 9.30 -6.12
C PRO A 139 16.12 8.28 -5.11
N THR A 140 16.75 8.20 -3.94
CA THR A 140 16.38 7.27 -2.87
C THR A 140 15.97 8.06 -1.64
N CYS A 141 14.77 7.81 -1.14
CA CYS A 141 14.29 8.37 0.11
C CYS A 141 13.07 7.57 0.61
N ILE A 142 12.86 7.64 1.92
CA ILE A 142 11.62 7.19 2.55
C ILE A 142 11.28 8.13 3.71
N ALA A 143 10.01 8.50 3.84
CA ALA A 143 9.55 9.38 4.91
C ALA A 143 8.07 9.14 5.21
N VAL A 144 7.72 9.18 6.49
CA VAL A 144 6.32 9.43 6.90
C VAL A 144 6.00 10.89 6.54
N GLY A 145 5.05 11.08 5.65
CA GLY A 145 4.75 12.36 4.99
C GLY A 145 5.50 12.51 3.67
N THR A 146 6.46 13.42 3.64
CA THR A 146 7.21 13.79 2.42
C THR A 146 8.71 13.81 2.66
N CYS A 147 9.48 13.35 1.70
CA CYS A 147 10.94 13.38 1.76
C CYS A 147 11.46 14.82 1.67
N LEU A 148 12.32 15.22 2.62
CA LEU A 148 13.02 16.51 2.57
C LEU A 148 14.07 16.55 1.46
N SER A 149 14.71 15.41 1.18
CA SER A 149 15.70 15.24 0.12
C SER A 149 15.68 13.81 -0.39
N ALA A 150 16.13 13.59 -1.63
CA ALA A 150 16.26 12.26 -2.24
C ALA A 150 17.57 12.18 -3.04
N PRO A 151 18.71 11.92 -2.38
CA PRO A 151 20.00 11.79 -3.06
C PRO A 151 19.98 10.64 -4.08
N SER A 152 20.74 10.81 -5.15
CA SER A 152 20.83 9.83 -6.23
C SER A 152 21.83 8.73 -5.88
N LEU A 153 21.35 7.57 -5.44
CA LEU A 153 22.18 6.44 -5.00
C LEU A 153 22.37 5.40 -6.11
N PRO A 154 23.51 4.69 -6.16
CA PRO A 154 23.72 3.59 -7.09
C PRO A 154 22.72 2.46 -6.79
N CYS A 155 22.17 1.86 -7.85
CA CYS A 155 21.19 0.81 -7.71
C CYS A 155 21.81 -0.60 -7.60
N PRO A 156 21.22 -1.50 -6.80
CA PRO A 156 21.66 -2.89 -6.72
C PRO A 156 21.39 -3.63 -8.02
N ASN A 157 22.18 -4.68 -8.27
CA ASN A 157 22.00 -5.54 -9.44
C ASN A 157 20.58 -6.14 -9.46
N GLY A 158 20.01 -6.36 -10.65
CA GLY A 158 18.65 -6.86 -10.81
C GLY A 158 17.55 -5.77 -10.81
N THR A 159 17.90 -4.52 -10.52
CA THR A 159 16.99 -3.37 -10.72
C THR A 159 17.24 -2.72 -12.08
N ASN A 160 16.20 -2.12 -12.69
CA ASN A 160 16.30 -1.55 -14.04
C ASN A 160 15.56 -0.22 -14.23
N ARG A 161 15.01 0.36 -13.16
CA ARG A 161 14.33 1.66 -13.20
C ARG A 161 14.23 2.29 -11.81
N CYS A 162 13.82 3.56 -11.81
CA CYS A 162 13.49 4.30 -10.60
C CYS A 162 11.99 4.31 -10.37
N TYR A 163 11.59 4.10 -9.12
CA TYR A 163 10.24 4.28 -8.63
C TYR A 163 10.14 5.58 -7.83
N GLN A 164 9.02 6.27 -7.97
CA GLN A 164 8.64 7.41 -7.15
C GLN A 164 7.14 7.32 -6.91
N GLY A 165 6.73 7.31 -5.65
CA GLY A 165 5.32 7.22 -5.30
C GLY A 165 5.07 7.52 -3.83
N LYS A 166 3.79 7.49 -3.48
CA LYS A 166 3.26 7.74 -2.16
C LYS A 166 2.26 6.65 -1.81
N VAL A 167 2.38 6.08 -0.63
CA VAL A 167 1.43 5.11 -0.08
C VAL A 167 0.58 5.83 0.96
N GLU A 168 -0.70 6.00 0.69
CA GLU A 168 -1.68 6.60 1.59
C GLU A 168 -2.38 5.49 2.38
N LEU A 169 -2.49 5.65 3.70
CA LEU A 169 -3.09 4.69 4.62
C LEU A 169 -4.20 5.36 5.40
N SER A 170 -5.37 4.71 5.45
CA SER A 170 -6.54 5.16 6.19
C SER A 170 -7.22 3.98 6.88
N GLY A 171 -7.82 4.20 8.05
CA GLY A 171 -8.50 3.14 8.82
C GLY A 171 -7.60 2.45 9.86
N GLY A 172 -8.20 1.69 10.78
CA GLY A 172 -7.47 1.09 11.91
C GLY A 172 -6.80 2.14 12.82
N SER A 173 -7.42 3.30 12.99
CA SER A 173 -6.82 4.48 13.66
C SER A 173 -5.55 5.04 13.00
N MET A 174 -5.20 4.59 11.79
CA MET A 174 -4.11 5.12 10.99
C MET A 174 -4.67 6.11 9.96
N GLU A 175 -4.11 7.32 9.93
CA GLU A 175 -4.32 8.29 8.85
C GLU A 175 -2.96 8.91 8.55
N SER A 176 -2.25 8.33 7.58
CA SER A 176 -0.87 8.72 7.30
C SER A 176 -0.50 8.44 5.85
N SER A 177 0.69 8.87 5.48
CA SER A 177 1.22 8.57 4.16
C SER A 177 2.72 8.40 4.19
N VAL A 178 3.24 7.59 3.28
CA VAL A 178 4.68 7.36 3.12
C VAL A 178 5.09 7.75 1.71
N GLU A 179 5.96 8.75 1.58
CA GLU A 179 6.65 9.00 0.31
C GLU A 179 7.84 8.05 0.20
N VAL A 180 7.99 7.41 -0.96
CA VAL A 180 9.06 6.45 -1.21
C VAL A 180 9.61 6.59 -2.62
N LYS A 181 10.94 6.66 -2.71
CA LYS A 181 11.71 6.71 -3.95
C LYS A 181 12.88 5.75 -3.87
N GLY A 182 13.20 5.10 -4.98
CA GLY A 182 14.37 4.23 -5.04
C GLY A 182 14.41 3.35 -6.29
N CYS A 183 15.36 2.43 -6.30
CA CYS A 183 15.57 1.48 -7.38
C CYS A 183 14.53 0.36 -7.32
N THR A 184 14.04 -0.11 -8.46
CA THR A 184 13.15 -1.28 -8.49
C THR A 184 13.23 -2.03 -9.82
N SER A 185 12.68 -3.24 -9.85
CA SER A 185 12.34 -3.98 -11.06
C SER A 185 10.83 -3.92 -11.37
N ILE A 186 10.00 -3.39 -10.46
CA ILE A 186 8.55 -3.32 -10.58
C ILE A 186 8.13 -2.42 -11.74
N ILE A 187 7.18 -2.90 -12.54
CA ILE A 187 6.63 -2.14 -13.66
C ILE A 187 5.42 -1.32 -13.21
N GLY A 188 5.58 0.00 -13.24
CA GLY A 188 4.52 0.97 -12.96
C GLY A 188 4.33 1.24 -11.47
N CYS A 189 3.13 1.72 -11.11
CA CYS A 189 2.73 2.01 -9.73
C CYS A 189 2.18 0.73 -9.09
N ARG A 190 3.07 -0.14 -8.61
CA ARG A 190 2.73 -1.45 -8.00
C ARG A 190 3.64 -1.86 -6.85
N LEU A 191 4.21 -0.92 -6.09
CA LEU A 191 4.95 -1.20 -4.86
C LEU A 191 4.13 -2.03 -3.86
N MET A 192 2.83 -1.78 -3.78
CA MET A 192 1.89 -2.50 -2.92
C MET A 192 1.22 -3.67 -3.64
N ALA A 193 1.76 -4.13 -4.78
CA ALA A 193 1.19 -5.21 -5.59
C ALA A 193 -0.32 -5.06 -5.94
N ARG A 194 -0.84 -3.82 -5.95
CA ARG A 194 -2.27 -3.48 -6.08
C ARG A 194 -3.16 -4.00 -4.94
N ILE A 195 -2.57 -4.41 -3.82
CA ILE A 195 -3.31 -4.75 -2.60
C ILE A 195 -3.82 -3.45 -1.98
N SER A 196 -5.13 -3.39 -1.77
CA SER A 196 -5.83 -2.19 -1.30
C SER A 196 -6.16 -2.21 0.19
N SER A 197 -5.75 -3.25 0.91
CA SER A 197 -6.02 -3.41 2.34
C SER A 197 -4.95 -4.24 3.04
N ILE A 198 -4.51 -3.78 4.21
CA ILE A 198 -3.62 -4.50 5.14
C ILE A 198 -4.27 -4.43 6.50
N GLY A 199 -4.77 -5.56 6.97
CA GLY A 199 -5.55 -5.58 8.20
C GLY A 199 -6.74 -4.61 8.12
N PRO A 200 -6.92 -3.72 9.12
CA PRO A 200 -7.96 -2.69 9.11
C PRO A 200 -7.59 -1.44 8.30
N MET A 201 -6.39 -1.38 7.70
CA MET A 201 -5.93 -0.22 6.94
C MET A 201 -6.27 -0.39 5.46
N ALA A 202 -6.96 0.59 4.88
CA ALA A 202 -7.06 0.76 3.44
C ALA A 202 -5.78 1.40 2.89
N VAL A 203 -5.30 0.87 1.77
CA VAL A 203 -4.03 1.25 1.13
C VAL A 203 -4.31 1.84 -0.23
N LYS A 204 -3.72 3.00 -0.51
CA LYS A 204 -3.77 3.63 -1.83
C LYS A 204 -2.39 4.06 -2.28
N GLU A 205 -1.93 3.45 -3.37
CA GLU A 205 -0.65 3.78 -4.00
C GLU A 205 -0.84 4.85 -5.09
N VAL A 206 -0.10 5.94 -4.99
CA VAL A 206 -0.16 7.08 -5.91
C VAL A 206 1.24 7.34 -6.47
N CYS A 207 1.37 7.33 -7.80
CA CYS A 207 2.62 7.64 -8.47
C CYS A 207 2.42 8.78 -9.47
N PRO A 208 3.47 9.56 -9.78
CA PRO A 208 3.41 10.54 -10.85
C PRO A 208 2.99 9.86 -12.16
N HIS A 209 2.03 10.44 -12.87
CA HIS A 209 1.78 10.04 -14.25
C HIS A 209 3.02 10.39 -15.07
N GLN A 210 3.80 9.38 -15.45
CA GLN A 210 4.77 9.55 -16.52
C GLN A 210 3.98 9.76 -17.81
N SER A 211 3.71 11.02 -18.17
CA SER A 211 3.38 11.33 -19.55
C SER A 211 4.52 10.79 -20.41
N VAL A 212 4.22 9.90 -21.35
CA VAL A 212 5.14 9.30 -22.34
C VAL A 212 5.72 10.37 -23.30
N TYR A 213 5.76 11.64 -22.90
CA TYR A 213 6.15 12.79 -23.70
C TYR A 213 7.56 13.28 -23.36
N GLN A 214 8.51 12.37 -23.16
CA GLN A 214 9.85 12.64 -23.63
C GLN A 214 9.89 12.19 -25.08
N SER A 215 9.37 13.08 -25.94
CA SER A 215 9.61 13.01 -27.37
C SER A 215 11.10 12.72 -27.54
N ARG A 216 11.42 11.59 -28.17
CA ARG A 216 12.75 11.36 -28.71
C ARG A 216 13.07 12.62 -29.48
N LYS A 217 13.99 13.44 -28.97
CA LYS A 217 14.64 14.46 -29.78
C LYS A 217 15.53 13.69 -30.74
N THR A 218 14.91 13.07 -31.72
CA THR A 218 15.58 12.58 -32.91
C THR A 218 15.96 13.85 -33.63
N GLU A 219 17.21 14.24 -33.50
CA GLU A 219 17.85 15.16 -34.41
C GLU A 219 17.93 14.45 -35.77
N SER A 220 16.82 14.45 -36.49
CA SER A 220 16.79 14.10 -37.91
C SER A 220 16.82 15.40 -38.68
N GLY A 221 18.02 15.82 -39.07
CA GLY A 221 18.22 16.78 -40.14
C GLY A 221 17.61 16.23 -41.44
N ALA A 222 16.36 16.59 -41.69
CA ALA A 222 15.73 16.44 -42.98
C ALA A 222 14.92 17.71 -43.22
N THR A 223 15.37 18.50 -44.18
CA THR A 223 14.70 19.70 -44.66
C THR A 223 13.42 19.26 -45.37
N TRP A 224 12.29 19.25 -44.65
CA TRP A 224 10.99 19.04 -45.26
C TRP A 224 10.53 20.33 -45.92
N LEU A 225 10.61 20.37 -47.25
CA LEU A 225 9.97 21.40 -48.06
C LEU A 225 8.45 21.33 -47.82
N LEU A 226 7.90 22.40 -47.25
CA LEU A 226 6.46 22.61 -47.11
C LEU A 226 5.86 22.89 -48.49
N VAL A 227 5.29 21.86 -49.13
CA VAL A 227 4.39 22.08 -50.27
C VAL A 227 3.03 22.49 -49.71
N SER A 228 2.73 23.78 -49.83
CA SER A 228 1.46 24.39 -49.39
C SER A 228 0.27 23.86 -50.19
N VAL A 229 -0.69 23.26 -49.50
CA VAL A 229 -1.99 22.80 -50.02
C VAL A 229 -2.94 24.01 -50.21
N TRP A 230 -2.59 24.95 -51.09
CA TRP A 230 -3.37 26.18 -51.31
C TRP A 230 -3.70 26.49 -52.79
N CYS A 231 -3.55 25.52 -53.70
CA CYS A 231 -3.75 25.77 -55.15
C CYS A 231 -4.80 24.89 -55.87
N LEU A 232 -5.73 24.23 -55.18
CA LEU A 232 -6.74 23.40 -55.85
C LEU A 232 -8.21 23.78 -55.58
N ALA A 233 -8.46 24.97 -55.03
CA ALA A 233 -9.81 25.49 -54.82
C ALA A 233 -10.24 26.62 -55.81
N LEU A 234 -9.54 26.80 -56.94
CA LEU A 234 -9.82 27.90 -57.88
C LEU A 234 -9.93 27.47 -59.36
N LEU A 235 -10.22 26.20 -59.64
CA LEU A 235 -10.55 25.76 -60.99
C LEU A 235 -11.94 25.13 -61.02
N LEU A 236 -12.96 25.98 -60.96
CA LEU A 236 -14.34 25.84 -61.49
C LEU A 236 -15.11 27.03 -60.89
N PRO A 237 -15.31 28.18 -61.57
CA PRO A 237 -16.09 28.26 -62.81
C PRO A 237 -15.71 29.43 -63.76
N THR A 238 -15.09 29.18 -64.91
CA THR A 238 -14.96 30.18 -66.01
C THR A 238 -15.35 29.62 -67.38
N LEU A 239 -16.20 28.59 -67.41
CA LEU A 239 -16.74 28.00 -68.63
C LEU A 239 -18.20 28.39 -68.92
N LEU A 240 -18.62 29.61 -68.53
CA LEU A 240 -19.99 30.10 -68.85
C LEU A 240 -20.04 31.46 -69.57
N GLN A 241 -18.99 31.89 -70.29
CA GLN A 241 -19.05 33.23 -70.93
C GLN A 241 -18.40 33.40 -72.30
N SER A 242 -18.11 32.34 -73.07
CA SER A 242 -17.51 32.51 -74.40
C SER A 242 -18.12 31.68 -75.54
N LEU A 243 -19.40 31.30 -75.47
CA LEU A 243 -20.14 30.79 -76.64
C LEU A 243 -21.45 31.56 -76.89
N ILE A 244 -21.39 32.88 -76.70
CA ILE A 244 -22.33 33.82 -77.36
C ILE A 244 -21.49 34.82 -78.13
N HIS A 245 -20.86 34.36 -79.21
CA HIS A 245 -20.53 35.18 -80.38
C HIS A 245 -19.97 34.27 -81.47
N PHE A 246 -20.85 33.65 -82.25
CA PHE A 246 -20.78 33.65 -83.71
C PHE A 246 -22.16 33.23 -84.24
N SER A 247 -22.76 34.17 -84.97
CA SER A 247 -23.86 33.98 -85.90
C SER A 247 -23.47 33.06 -87.06
#